data_AF-A0A6H0Y677-F1
#
_entry.id   AF-A0A6H0Y677-F1
#
_cell.length_a   1.000
_cell.length_b   1.000
_cell.length_c   1.000
_cell.angle_alpha   90.00
_cell.angle_beta   90.00
_cell.angle_gamma   90.00
#
_symmetry.space_group_name_H-M   'P 1'
#
loop_
_entity.id
_entity.type
_entity.pdbx_description
1 polymer ?
#
loop_
_entity_poly.entity_id
_entity_poly.type
_entity_poly.pdbx_seq_one_letter_code
_entity_poly.pdbx_strand_id
1 'polypeptide(L)'
;MAPHSLLEHLMYWKHKSPGDNLWHPIPREVPRSPVWKRIDIEAAVVDIAPFVAGAGAFAYMRQINDFGFTTTASVFGNRRTVLATHRASLVMAGAVLGLQVAGIEYRQYIPRWASDRESRRDDEEARQHIDAGMIAGLGILLTRTILRKGPSPSLMDVILGGALGDVLLREYFRAHNL
;
A
#
# COMPACT_ATOMS: atom_id res chain seq x y z
N MET A 1 18.02 4.23 -29.81
CA MET A 1 16.70 4.30 -29.14
C MET A 1 16.20 2.88 -28.97
N ALA A 2 16.13 2.37 -27.74
CA ALA A 2 15.60 1.04 -27.48
C ALA A 2 14.06 1.06 -27.64
N PRO A 3 13.43 0.02 -28.19
CA PRO A 3 11.98 -0.03 -28.31
C PRO A 3 11.37 -0.15 -26.91
N HIS A 4 10.67 0.90 -26.49
CA HIS A 4 9.87 0.90 -25.26
C HIS A 4 8.82 -0.23 -25.32
N SER A 5 8.74 -1.02 -24.27
CA SER A 5 7.82 -2.16 -24.23
C SER A 5 6.36 -1.69 -24.14
N LEU A 6 5.42 -2.47 -24.72
CA LEU A 6 3.96 -2.23 -24.60
C LEU A 6 3.52 -2.07 -23.13
N LEU A 7 4.22 -2.78 -22.23
CA LEU A 7 3.99 -2.76 -20.79
C LEU A 7 4.26 -1.38 -20.17
N GLU A 8 5.26 -0.64 -20.67
CA GLU A 8 5.56 0.72 -20.21
C GLU A 8 4.47 1.73 -20.59
N HIS A 9 3.79 1.53 -21.72
CA HIS A 9 2.64 2.37 -22.10
C HIS A 9 1.40 2.03 -21.29
N LEU A 10 1.11 0.74 -21.08
CA LEU A 10 -0.06 0.30 -20.31
C LEU A 10 0.03 0.67 -18.82
N MET A 11 1.25 0.72 -18.27
CA MET A 11 1.50 1.07 -16.87
C MET A 11 1.78 2.57 -16.66
N TYR A 12 1.61 3.42 -17.68
CA TYR A 12 1.90 4.87 -17.63
C TYR A 12 3.35 5.24 -17.25
N TRP A 13 4.30 4.31 -17.37
CA TRP A 13 5.70 4.51 -16.97
C TRP A 13 6.42 5.57 -17.82
N LYS A 14 6.05 5.68 -19.10
CA LYS A 14 6.74 6.55 -20.07
C LYS A 14 6.54 8.06 -19.80
N HIS A 15 5.53 8.42 -19.02
CA HIS A 15 5.23 9.82 -18.70
C HIS A 15 5.85 10.28 -17.38
N LYS A 16 6.49 9.37 -16.65
CA LYS A 16 6.99 9.67 -15.30
C LYS A 16 8.32 10.40 -15.36
N SER A 17 8.32 11.68 -15.01
CA SER A 17 9.51 12.51 -14.85
C SER A 17 10.14 12.30 -13.45
N PRO A 18 11.44 12.59 -13.25
CA PRO A 18 12.00 12.72 -11.91
C PRO A 18 11.21 13.73 -11.05
N GLY A 19 10.63 14.75 -11.68
CA GLY A 19 9.71 15.72 -11.08
C GLY A 19 8.41 15.12 -10.54
N ASP A 20 7.89 14.06 -11.16
CA ASP A 20 6.67 13.38 -10.70
C ASP A 20 6.95 12.50 -9.48
N ASN A 21 8.24 12.26 -9.20
CA ASN A 21 8.71 11.63 -7.97
C ASN A 21 9.22 12.65 -6.94
N LEU A 22 9.22 13.95 -7.27
CA LEU A 22 9.32 15.04 -6.27
C LEU A 22 8.04 15.16 -5.43
N TRP A 23 7.18 14.13 -5.44
CA TRP A 23 6.34 13.86 -4.29
C TRP A 23 7.23 13.39 -3.12
N HIS A 24 7.71 14.38 -2.39
CA HIS A 24 8.46 14.22 -1.15
C HIS A 24 7.82 15.15 -0.12
N PRO A 25 7.16 14.60 0.90
CA PRO A 25 6.89 15.34 2.11
C PRO A 25 8.24 15.68 2.73
N ILE A 26 8.45 16.97 3.03
CA ILE A 26 9.39 17.34 4.08
C ILE A 26 8.85 16.64 5.32
N PRO A 27 9.60 15.71 5.96
CA PRO A 27 9.12 15.06 7.16
C PRO A 27 8.66 16.14 8.13
N ARG A 28 7.43 16.02 8.67
CA ARG A 28 7.02 16.79 9.87
C ARG A 28 8.22 16.79 10.81
N GLU A 29 8.58 17.94 11.37
CA GLU A 29 9.77 18.08 12.22
C GLU A 29 9.71 17.15 13.44
N VAL A 30 10.05 15.87 13.24
CA VAL A 30 10.20 14.89 14.30
C VAL A 30 11.66 14.94 14.72
N PRO A 31 11.96 15.17 16.00
CA PRO A 31 13.33 15.28 16.46
C PRO A 31 14.03 13.90 16.43
N ARG A 32 15.28 13.91 15.91
CA ARG A 32 16.41 12.99 16.25
C ARG A 32 16.50 11.63 15.54
N SER A 33 16.96 11.62 14.28
CA SER A 33 18.14 10.87 13.76
C SER A 33 18.14 10.88 12.22
N PRO A 34 19.31 10.94 11.54
CA PRO A 34 19.39 11.02 10.07
C PRO A 34 18.76 9.83 9.34
N VAL A 35 18.64 8.68 10.02
CA VAL A 35 18.01 7.47 9.47
C VAL A 35 16.48 7.59 9.47
N TRP A 36 15.90 8.12 10.55
CA TRP A 36 14.44 8.24 10.70
C TRP A 36 13.86 9.37 9.87
N LYS A 37 14.66 10.39 9.51
CA LYS A 37 14.24 11.45 8.57
C LYS A 37 13.94 10.94 7.15
N ARG A 38 14.41 9.75 6.79
CA ARG A 38 14.22 9.16 5.46
C ARG A 38 13.03 8.21 5.38
N ILE A 39 12.44 7.88 6.54
CA ILE A 39 11.32 6.95 6.62
C ILE A 39 10.02 7.74 6.52
N ASP A 40 9.18 7.30 5.59
CA ASP A 40 7.85 7.86 5.34
C ASP A 40 6.86 6.70 5.39
N ILE A 41 6.23 6.52 6.56
CA ILE A 41 5.45 5.32 6.89
C ILE A 41 4.13 5.34 6.12
N GLU A 42 3.49 6.50 6.06
CA GLU A 42 2.21 6.72 5.40
C GLU A 42 2.35 6.40 3.91
N ALA A 43 3.40 6.91 3.27
CA ALA A 43 3.67 6.58 1.89
C ALA A 43 4.11 5.12 1.69
N ALA A 44 4.91 4.56 2.61
CA ALA A 44 5.29 3.14 2.53
C ALA A 44 4.05 2.24 2.55
N VAL A 45 3.06 2.53 3.41
CA VAL A 45 1.79 1.79 3.46
C VAL A 45 1.07 1.81 2.10
N VAL A 46 0.99 2.99 1.48
CA VAL A 46 0.36 3.18 0.17
C VAL A 46 1.14 2.47 -0.95
N ASP A 47 2.46 2.49 -0.89
CA ASP A 47 3.35 1.84 -1.88
C ASP A 47 3.32 0.31 -1.75
N ILE A 48 3.19 -0.23 -0.53
CA ILE A 48 3.14 -1.68 -0.26
C ILE A 48 1.80 -2.29 -0.66
N ALA A 49 0.70 -1.55 -0.52
CA ALA A 49 -0.66 -2.07 -0.63
C ALA A 49 -0.98 -2.80 -1.95
N PRO A 50 -0.59 -2.31 -3.15
CA PRO A 50 -0.84 -3.02 -4.41
C PRO A 50 -0.22 -4.42 -4.45
N PHE A 51 0.98 -4.59 -3.88
CA PHE A 51 1.66 -5.89 -3.83
C PHE A 51 0.98 -6.85 -2.85
N VAL A 52 0.53 -6.34 -1.70
CA VAL A 52 -0.25 -7.12 -0.72
C VAL A 52 -1.57 -7.58 -1.33
N ALA A 53 -2.30 -6.66 -1.99
CA ALA A 53 -3.55 -6.97 -2.67
C ALA A 53 -3.33 -7.98 -3.81
N GLY A 54 -2.29 -7.81 -4.62
CA GLY A 54 -1.93 -8.72 -5.71
C GLY A 54 -1.58 -10.13 -5.22
N ALA A 55 -0.78 -10.25 -4.16
CA ALA A 55 -0.47 -11.53 -3.54
C ALA A 55 -1.72 -12.24 -3.01
N GLY A 56 -2.65 -11.49 -2.40
CA GLY A 56 -3.94 -11.98 -1.96
C GLY A 56 -4.82 -12.45 -3.11
N ALA A 57 -4.96 -11.64 -4.15
CA ALA A 57 -5.73 -11.97 -5.34
C ALA A 57 -5.19 -13.23 -6.03
N PHE A 58 -3.88 -13.34 -6.20
CA PHE A 58 -3.26 -14.53 -6.80
C PHE A 58 -3.46 -15.78 -5.95
N ALA A 59 -3.26 -15.68 -4.63
CA ALA A 59 -3.52 -16.79 -3.72
C ALA A 59 -4.99 -17.22 -3.73
N TYR A 60 -5.92 -16.26 -3.79
CA TYR A 60 -7.35 -16.51 -3.89
C TYR A 60 -7.71 -17.19 -5.23
N MET A 61 -7.20 -16.67 -6.36
CA MET A 61 -7.46 -17.24 -7.69
C MET A 61 -6.99 -18.68 -7.83
N ARG A 62 -5.83 -19.03 -7.24
CA ARG A 62 -5.30 -20.40 -7.25
C ARG A 62 -6.22 -21.42 -6.57
N GLN A 63 -7.20 -20.97 -5.80
CA GLN A 63 -8.13 -21.81 -5.03
C GLN A 63 -9.57 -21.75 -5.58
N ILE A 64 -9.81 -21.06 -6.70
CA ILE A 64 -11.17 -20.87 -7.25
C ILE A 64 -11.90 -22.19 -7.47
N ASN A 65 -11.20 -23.20 -7.97
CA ASN A 65 -11.79 -24.51 -8.25
C ASN A 65 -12.14 -25.31 -6.99
N ASP A 66 -11.64 -24.91 -5.82
CA ASP A 66 -11.82 -25.60 -4.53
C ASP A 66 -12.85 -24.91 -3.62
N PHE A 67 -13.42 -23.79 -4.06
CA PHE A 67 -14.38 -23.02 -3.28
C PHE A 67 -15.70 -23.78 -3.07
N GLY A 68 -16.20 -23.76 -1.83
CA GLY A 68 -17.46 -24.43 -1.47
C GLY A 68 -17.32 -25.93 -1.17
N PHE A 69 -16.20 -26.56 -1.53
CA PHE A 69 -15.90 -27.95 -1.18
C PHE A 69 -14.93 -28.05 0.01
N THR A 70 -13.76 -27.43 -0.10
CA THR A 70 -12.70 -27.51 0.93
C THR A 70 -12.21 -26.15 1.42
N THR A 71 -12.56 -25.08 0.69
CA THR A 71 -12.02 -23.75 0.92
C THR A 71 -13.13 -22.69 0.96
N THR A 72 -13.06 -21.78 1.93
CA THR A 72 -14.00 -20.66 2.08
C THR A 72 -13.82 -19.64 0.95
N ALA A 73 -14.92 -19.22 0.32
CA ALA A 73 -14.93 -18.16 -0.70
C ALA A 73 -14.74 -16.74 -0.12
N SER A 74 -14.78 -16.58 1.21
CA SER A 74 -14.41 -15.32 1.86
C SER A 74 -12.89 -15.15 1.82
N VAL A 75 -12.41 -14.05 1.22
CA VAL A 75 -10.99 -13.67 1.19
C VAL A 75 -10.38 -13.63 2.60
N PHE A 76 -11.14 -13.09 3.56
CA PHE A 76 -10.72 -12.96 4.96
C PHE A 76 -10.92 -14.25 5.77
N GLY A 77 -11.82 -15.12 5.32
CA GLY A 77 -12.02 -16.47 5.90
C GLY A 77 -11.05 -17.52 5.36
N ASN A 78 -10.37 -17.23 4.24
CA ASN A 78 -9.42 -18.15 3.62
C ASN A 78 -8.03 -17.98 4.23
N ARG A 79 -7.61 -18.99 5.01
CA ARG A 79 -6.30 -18.99 5.68
C ARG A 79 -5.12 -18.88 4.72
N ARG A 80 -5.17 -19.53 3.55
CA ARG A 80 -4.07 -19.48 2.55
C ARG A 80 -3.94 -18.08 1.97
N THR A 81 -5.08 -17.44 1.67
CA THR A 81 -5.10 -16.06 1.17
C THR A 81 -4.56 -15.09 2.22
N VAL A 82 -5.01 -15.21 3.48
CA VAL A 82 -4.54 -14.33 4.56
C VAL A 82 -3.06 -14.54 4.90
N LEU A 83 -2.56 -15.78 4.84
CA LEU A 83 -1.13 -16.04 5.01
C LEU A 83 -0.30 -15.47 3.87
N ALA A 84 -0.79 -15.53 2.63
CA ALA A 84 -0.11 -14.95 1.48
C ALA A 84 -0.01 -13.42 1.59
N THR A 85 -1.12 -12.75 1.93
CA THR A 85 -1.13 -11.29 2.14
C THR A 85 -0.25 -10.88 3.31
N HIS A 86 -0.24 -11.65 4.41
CA HIS A 86 0.63 -11.36 5.56
C HIS A 86 2.12 -11.52 5.24
N ARG A 87 2.51 -12.58 4.51
CA ARG A 87 3.90 -12.76 4.08
C ARG A 87 4.31 -11.67 3.11
N ALA A 88 3.44 -11.32 2.18
CA ALA A 88 3.67 -10.20 1.26
C ALA A 88 3.86 -8.90 2.03
N SER A 89 3.06 -8.63 3.06
CA SER A 89 3.20 -7.41 3.85
C SER A 89 4.52 -7.34 4.60
N LEU A 90 5.00 -8.45 5.18
CA LEU A 90 6.31 -8.50 5.84
C LEU A 90 7.47 -8.27 4.85
N VAL A 91 7.45 -8.99 3.72
CA VAL A 91 8.51 -8.89 2.70
C VAL A 91 8.55 -7.48 2.10
N MET A 92 7.39 -6.95 1.72
CA MET A 92 7.31 -5.64 1.09
C MET A 92 7.58 -4.51 2.07
N ALA A 93 7.14 -4.61 3.34
CA ALA A 93 7.51 -3.63 4.35
C ALA A 93 9.02 -3.59 4.57
N GLY A 94 9.68 -4.74 4.69
CA GLY A 94 11.13 -4.81 4.80
C GLY A 94 11.83 -4.21 3.59
N ALA A 95 11.38 -4.54 2.38
CA ALA A 95 11.97 -4.02 1.14
C ALA A 95 11.79 -2.51 1.00
N VAL A 96 10.56 -2.01 1.13
CA VAL A 96 10.21 -0.59 0.94
C VAL A 96 10.89 0.29 1.99
N LEU A 97 10.83 -0.09 3.27
CA LEU A 97 11.50 0.65 4.34
C LEU A 97 13.02 0.57 4.21
N GLY A 98 13.56 -0.58 3.78
CA GLY A 98 15.00 -0.73 3.49
C GLY A 98 15.47 0.19 2.37
N LEU A 99 14.68 0.31 1.30
CA LEU A 99 14.95 1.23 0.18
C LEU A 99 14.86 2.70 0.62
N GLN A 100 13.88 3.06 1.45
CA GLN A 100 13.78 4.40 2.05
C GLN A 100 14.99 4.74 2.91
N VAL A 101 15.39 3.83 3.81
CA VAL A 101 16.58 3.99 4.66
C VAL A 101 17.86 4.14 3.82
N ALA A 102 17.99 3.34 2.75
CA ALA A 102 19.10 3.43 1.81
C ALA A 102 19.11 4.71 0.96
N GLY A 103 18.01 5.48 0.95
CA GLY A 103 17.84 6.66 0.09
C GLY A 103 17.72 6.29 -1.40
N ILE A 104 17.26 5.08 -1.72
CA ILE A 104 17.05 4.64 -3.09
C ILE A 104 15.67 5.14 -3.55
N GLU A 105 15.62 5.84 -4.68
CA GLU A 105 14.37 6.34 -5.26
C GLU A 105 13.58 5.24 -5.98
N TYR A 106 13.03 4.29 -5.22
CA TYR A 106 12.25 3.17 -5.78
C TYR A 106 10.89 3.60 -6.33
N ARG A 107 10.37 4.75 -5.92
CA ARG A 107 9.05 5.24 -6.34
C ARG A 107 9.00 5.49 -7.84
N GLN A 108 10.13 5.74 -8.52
CA GLN A 108 10.20 5.83 -9.98
C GLN A 108 9.61 4.57 -10.67
N TYR A 109 9.70 3.42 -10.01
CA TYR A 109 9.20 2.14 -10.49
C TYR A 109 7.77 1.82 -10.04
N ILE A 110 7.10 2.73 -9.30
CA ILE A 110 5.70 2.57 -8.88
C ILE A 110 4.82 3.47 -9.76
N PRO A 111 3.88 2.93 -10.54
CA PRO A 111 3.08 3.71 -11.50
C PRO A 111 2.08 4.70 -10.86
N ARG A 112 1.87 4.62 -9.54
CA ARG A 112 0.83 5.34 -8.77
C ARG A 112 1.05 6.87 -8.61
N TRP A 113 2.16 7.43 -9.10
CA TRP A 113 2.59 8.80 -8.80
C TRP A 113 2.74 9.73 -10.03
N ALA A 114 2.20 9.36 -11.19
CA ALA A 114 2.45 10.08 -12.45
C ALA A 114 1.27 10.95 -12.95
N SER A 115 0.30 11.25 -12.10
CA SER A 115 -0.93 11.95 -12.48
C SER A 115 -0.96 13.38 -11.94
N ASP A 116 -1.33 14.35 -12.79
CA ASP A 116 -1.50 15.77 -12.44
C ASP A 116 -2.52 16.02 -11.33
N ARG A 117 -3.38 15.04 -11.03
CA ARG A 117 -4.32 15.13 -9.91
C ARG A 117 -3.63 14.87 -8.58
N GLU A 118 -2.73 13.90 -8.54
CA GLU A 118 -1.95 13.54 -7.36
C GLU A 118 -0.99 14.67 -6.96
N SER A 119 -0.53 15.50 -7.90
CA SER A 119 0.32 16.67 -7.61
C SER A 119 -0.44 17.89 -7.07
N ARG A 120 -1.77 17.92 -7.17
CA ARG A 120 -2.64 19.01 -6.66
C ARG A 120 -3.27 18.70 -5.31
N ARG A 121 -3.05 17.50 -4.79
CA ARG A 121 -3.68 17.03 -3.55
C ARG A 121 -3.03 17.72 -2.33
N ASP A 122 -3.85 18.05 -1.33
CA ASP A 122 -3.34 18.40 -0.01
C ASP A 122 -2.75 17.15 0.66
N ASP A 123 -1.43 17.14 0.79
CA ASP A 123 -0.68 16.02 1.35
C ASP A 123 -0.93 15.81 2.84
N GLU A 124 -1.18 16.89 3.58
CA GLU A 124 -1.40 16.83 5.02
C GLU A 124 -2.76 16.22 5.32
N GLU A 125 -3.79 16.61 4.55
CA GLU A 125 -5.10 15.95 4.60
C GLU A 125 -4.96 14.46 4.25
N ALA A 126 -4.24 14.13 3.18
CA ALA A 126 -4.07 12.75 2.79
C ALA A 126 -3.36 11.87 3.82
N ARG A 127 -2.33 12.42 4.47
CA ARG A 127 -1.63 11.76 5.58
C ARG A 127 -2.57 11.47 6.73
N GLN A 128 -3.43 12.42 7.11
CA GLN A 128 -4.41 12.23 8.18
C GLN A 128 -5.41 11.10 7.85
N HIS A 129 -5.85 11.00 6.60
CA HIS A 129 -6.73 9.91 6.17
C HIS A 129 -6.02 8.55 6.17
N ILE A 130 -4.75 8.51 5.75
CA ILE A 130 -3.91 7.30 5.83
C ILE A 130 -3.72 6.89 7.29
N ASP A 131 -3.37 7.83 8.16
CA ASP A 131 -3.18 7.60 9.59
C ASP A 131 -4.46 7.06 10.24
N ALA A 132 -5.60 7.68 9.97
CA ALA A 132 -6.90 7.22 10.46
C ALA A 132 -7.18 5.78 9.99
N GLY A 133 -6.89 5.47 8.73
CA GLY A 133 -6.99 4.13 8.18
C GLY A 133 -6.05 3.13 8.85
N MET A 134 -4.79 3.50 9.08
CA MET A 134 -3.80 2.68 9.76
C MET A 134 -4.21 2.40 11.21
N ILE A 135 -4.73 3.40 11.93
CA ILE A 135 -5.24 3.26 13.29
C ILE A 135 -6.43 2.31 13.33
N ALA A 136 -7.37 2.43 12.39
CA ALA A 136 -8.49 1.50 12.27
C ALA A 136 -8.00 0.06 12.01
N GLY A 137 -7.04 -0.10 11.10
CA GLY A 137 -6.38 -1.37 10.82
C GLY A 137 -5.66 -1.97 12.03
N LEU A 138 -4.98 -1.13 12.82
CA LEU A 138 -4.35 -1.53 14.07
C LEU A 138 -5.40 -1.99 15.10
N GLY A 139 -6.52 -1.28 15.20
CA GLY A 139 -7.66 -1.69 16.01
C GLY A 139 -8.16 -3.09 15.63
N ILE A 140 -8.35 -3.36 14.33
CA ILE A 140 -8.76 -4.68 13.82
C ILE A 140 -7.73 -5.76 14.20
N LEU A 141 -6.44 -5.48 14.00
CA LEU A 141 -5.36 -6.39 14.36
C LEU A 141 -5.39 -6.72 15.85
N LEU A 142 -5.49 -5.70 16.71
CA LEU A 142 -5.53 -5.86 18.16
C LEU A 142 -6.77 -6.65 18.59
N THR A 143 -7.95 -6.32 18.07
CA THR A 143 -9.19 -7.04 18.36
C THR A 143 -9.08 -8.51 17.96
N ARG A 144 -8.56 -8.82 16.76
CA ARG A 144 -8.33 -10.21 16.31
C ARG A 144 -7.34 -10.95 17.22
N THR A 145 -6.28 -10.27 17.64
CA THR A 145 -5.24 -10.83 18.52
C THR A 145 -5.80 -11.15 19.90
N ILE A 146 -6.54 -10.21 20.50
CA ILE A 146 -7.15 -10.35 21.84
C ILE A 146 -8.24 -11.43 21.83
N LEU A 147 -9.14 -11.38 20.84
CA LEU A 147 -10.26 -12.33 20.77
C LEU A 147 -9.84 -13.70 20.23
N ARG A 148 -8.60 -13.86 19.72
CA ARG A 148 -8.09 -15.07 19.05
C ARG A 148 -9.01 -15.57 17.93
N LYS A 149 -9.73 -14.64 17.29
CA LYS A 149 -10.68 -14.94 16.21
C LYS A 149 -10.04 -14.66 14.86
N GLY A 150 -9.97 -15.70 14.04
CA GLY A 150 -9.48 -15.64 12.66
C GLY A 150 -8.00 -15.99 12.49
N PRO A 151 -7.48 -15.89 11.25
CA PRO A 151 -6.07 -16.11 10.94
C PRO A 151 -5.15 -15.19 11.78
N SER A 152 -3.88 -15.57 11.96
CA SER A 152 -2.93 -14.89 12.86
C SER A 152 -2.82 -13.38 12.58
N PRO A 153 -2.40 -12.55 13.55
CA PRO A 153 -2.24 -11.11 13.36
C PRO A 153 -1.43 -10.82 12.11
N SER A 154 -1.95 -9.94 11.28
CA SER A 154 -1.36 -9.65 9.98
C SER A 154 -1.16 -8.15 9.84
N LEU A 155 0.09 -7.70 9.66
CA LEU A 155 0.41 -6.31 9.30
C LEU A 155 -0.37 -5.81 8.08
N MET A 156 -0.91 -6.74 7.28
CA MET A 156 -1.94 -6.49 6.27
C MET A 156 -3.06 -5.58 6.77
N ASP A 157 -3.58 -5.77 7.99
CA ASP A 157 -4.75 -5.01 8.46
C ASP A 157 -4.43 -3.50 8.55
N VAL A 158 -3.23 -3.16 9.05
CA VAL A 158 -2.73 -1.78 9.11
C VAL A 158 -2.47 -1.22 7.71
N ILE A 159 -1.79 -1.98 6.86
CA ILE A 159 -1.43 -1.55 5.51
C ILE A 159 -2.68 -1.34 4.64
N LEU A 160 -3.62 -2.29 4.66
CA LEU A 160 -4.86 -2.17 3.92
C LEU A 160 -5.75 -1.07 4.52
N GLY A 161 -5.77 -0.90 5.85
CA GLY A 161 -6.47 0.19 6.49
C GLY A 161 -6.00 1.55 5.99
N GLY A 162 -4.69 1.83 6.04
CA GLY A 162 -4.14 3.10 5.55
C GLY A 162 -4.33 3.30 4.05
N ALA A 163 -4.14 2.26 3.25
CA ALA A 163 -4.36 2.32 1.80
C ALA A 163 -5.84 2.55 1.45
N LEU A 164 -6.77 1.99 2.22
CA LEU A 164 -8.20 2.26 2.05
C LEU A 164 -8.54 3.71 2.40
N GLY A 165 -7.96 4.27 3.47
CA GLY A 165 -8.13 5.69 3.81
C GLY A 165 -7.72 6.61 2.66
N ASP A 166 -6.57 6.32 2.06
CA ASP A 166 -6.09 7.02 0.87
C ASP A 166 -7.00 6.83 -0.36
N VAL A 167 -7.50 5.62 -0.62
CA VAL A 167 -8.44 5.37 -1.73
C VAL A 167 -9.78 6.08 -1.53
N LEU A 168 -10.32 6.06 -0.32
CA LEU A 168 -11.58 6.73 0.01
C LEU A 168 -11.47 8.24 -0.20
N LEU A 169 -10.35 8.85 0.20
CA LEU A 169 -10.11 10.26 -0.05
C LEU A 169 -10.03 10.58 -1.55
N ARG A 170 -9.34 9.73 -2.34
CA ARG A 170 -9.29 9.90 -3.81
C ARG A 170 -10.67 9.82 -4.44
N GLU A 171 -11.45 8.81 -4.07
CA GLU A 171 -12.80 8.62 -4.61
C GLU A 171 -13.74 9.74 -4.15
N TYR A 172 -13.54 10.29 -2.95
CA TYR A 172 -14.26 11.48 -2.49
C TYR A 172 -13.96 12.68 -3.39
N PHE A 173 -12.69 13.03 -3.63
CA PHE A 173 -12.34 14.14 -4.52
C PHE A 173 -12.85 13.92 -5.94
N ARG A 174 -12.72 12.68 -6.46
CA ARG A 174 -13.24 12.30 -7.76
C ARG A 174 -14.75 12.50 -7.87
N ALA A 175 -15.50 12.14 -6.84
CA ALA A 175 -16.96 12.31 -6.82
C ALA A 175 -17.37 13.79 -6.77
N HIS A 176 -16.52 14.67 -6.25
CA HIS A 176 -16.81 16.09 -6.06
C HIS A 176 -16.13 17.02 -7.08
N ASN A 177 -15.46 16.47 -8.11
CA ASN A 177 -14.72 17.22 -9.14
C ASN A 177 -13.72 18.25 -8.58
N LEU A 178 -13.11 17.91 -7.44
CA LEU A 178 -12.04 18.67 -6.80
C LEU A 178 -10.68 18.22 -7.34
#